data_AF-A0A0M9VRD6-F1
#
_entry.id   AF-A0A0M9VRD6-F1
#
_cell.length_a   1.000
_cell.length_b   1.000
_cell.length_c   1.000
_cell.angle_alpha   90.00
_cell.angle_beta   90.00
_cell.angle_gamma   90.00
#
_symmetry.space_group_name_H-M   'P 1'
#
loop_
_entity.id
_entity.type
_entity.pdbx_description
1 polymer ?
#
loop_
_entity_poly.entity_id
_entity_poly.type
_entity_poly.pdbx_seq_one_letter_code
_entity_poly.pdbx_strand_id
1 'polypeptide(L)'
;MTLIDRAPNNASAWNYLRGLFESISPSRQFEEYDHEVLKLLRVQDHAYAVAHPEEDEAGRTPPHALEWLLDSAAQQLPHTNKDTQRKKIQLLLQRLRHADPARNKYWSYVEQQLL
;
A
#
# COMPACT_ATOMS: atom_id res chain seq x y z
N MET A 1 -10.56 4.06 -16.84
CA MET A 1 -9.58 3.21 -17.54
C MET A 1 -8.23 3.93 -17.51
N THR A 2 -7.58 3.89 -16.36
CA THR A 2 -6.25 4.48 -16.14
C THR A 2 -5.15 3.52 -16.57
N LEU A 3 -3.91 4.00 -16.73
CA LEU A 3 -2.76 3.16 -17.10
C LEU A 3 -2.46 2.06 -16.05
N ILE A 4 -2.83 2.33 -14.80
CA ILE A 4 -2.69 1.41 -13.66
C ILE A 4 -3.65 0.22 -13.81
N ASP A 5 -4.87 0.43 -14.31
CA ASP A 5 -5.84 -0.66 -14.54
C ASP A 5 -5.32 -1.69 -15.56
N ARG A 6 -4.52 -1.24 -16.53
CA ARG A 6 -3.99 -2.09 -17.62
C ARG A 6 -2.63 -2.71 -17.29
N ALA A 7 -1.85 -2.07 -16.44
CA ALA A 7 -0.51 -2.50 -16.06
C ALA A 7 -0.26 -2.19 -14.57
N PRO A 8 -0.90 -2.93 -13.64
CA PRO A 8 -0.87 -2.59 -12.23
C PRO A 8 0.53 -2.72 -11.61
N ASN A 9 1.43 -3.51 -12.21
CA ASN A 9 2.84 -3.62 -11.80
C ASN A 9 3.75 -2.54 -12.40
N ASN A 10 3.23 -1.57 -13.17
CA ASN A 10 4.05 -0.52 -13.77
C ASN A 10 4.45 0.54 -12.72
N ALA A 11 5.68 0.44 -12.21
CA ALA A 11 6.23 1.35 -11.21
C ALA A 11 6.19 2.82 -11.64
N SER A 12 6.46 3.13 -12.91
CA SER A 12 6.46 4.52 -13.41
C SER A 12 5.08 5.16 -13.34
N ALA A 13 4.02 4.38 -13.57
CA ALA A 13 2.64 4.86 -13.48
C ALA A 13 2.27 5.25 -12.04
N TRP A 14 2.65 4.41 -11.08
CA TRP A 14 2.44 4.66 -9.66
C TRP A 14 3.26 5.83 -9.13
N ASN A 15 4.53 5.91 -9.50
CA ASN A 15 5.41 7.01 -9.08
C ASN A 15 4.91 8.35 -9.64
N TYR A 16 4.44 8.36 -10.89
CA TYR A 16 3.79 9.55 -11.46
C TYR A 16 2.53 9.92 -10.68
N LEU A 17 1.66 8.96 -10.37
CA LEU A 17 0.43 9.22 -9.61
C LEU A 17 0.74 9.76 -8.20
N ARG A 18 1.64 9.12 -7.45
CA ARG A 18 2.08 9.60 -6.13
C ARG A 18 2.66 11.01 -6.21
N GLY A 19 3.52 11.26 -7.18
CA GLY A 19 4.11 12.58 -7.42
C GLY A 19 3.05 13.66 -7.68
N LEU A 20 2.00 13.37 -8.45
CA LEU A 20 0.88 14.32 -8.65
C LEU A 20 0.14 14.61 -7.33
N PHE A 21 -0.09 13.61 -6.48
CA PHE A 21 -0.75 13.81 -5.19
C PHE A 21 0.09 14.68 -4.26
N GLU A 22 1.38 14.35 -4.13
CA GLU A 22 2.31 15.04 -3.25
C GLU A 22 2.57 16.49 -3.70
N SER A 23 2.66 16.74 -5.01
CA SER A 23 3.05 18.06 -5.54
C SER A 23 1.89 18.99 -5.91
N ILE A 24 0.75 18.45 -6.37
CA ILE A 24 -0.36 19.26 -6.92
C ILE A 24 -1.56 19.30 -5.96
N SER A 25 -1.72 18.31 -5.09
CA SER A 25 -2.88 18.21 -4.21
C SER A 25 -2.51 17.85 -2.77
N PRO A 26 -1.71 18.68 -2.07
CA PRO A 26 -1.29 18.41 -0.69
C PRO A 26 -2.46 18.32 0.30
N SER A 27 -3.65 18.78 -0.09
CA SER A 27 -4.87 18.68 0.72
C SER A 27 -5.71 17.43 0.46
N ARG A 28 -5.43 16.65 -0.61
CA ARG A 28 -6.18 15.44 -0.91
C ARG A 28 -5.68 14.28 -0.07
N GLN A 29 -6.62 13.60 0.57
CA GLN A 29 -6.33 12.41 1.36
C GLN A 29 -6.19 11.21 0.42
N PHE A 30 -5.18 10.37 0.64
CA PHE A 30 -5.00 9.15 -0.16
C PHE A 30 -6.21 8.20 -0.06
N GLU A 31 -6.95 8.29 1.05
CA GLU A 31 -8.13 7.47 1.36
C GLU A 31 -9.25 7.57 0.31
N GLU A 32 -9.35 8.71 -0.40
CA GLU A 32 -10.35 8.91 -1.46
C GLU A 32 -10.22 7.88 -2.58
N TYR A 33 -9.05 7.26 -2.72
CA TYR A 33 -8.70 6.31 -3.78
C TYR A 33 -8.46 4.89 -3.26
N ASP A 34 -8.52 4.65 -1.95
CA ASP A 34 -8.30 3.32 -1.34
C ASP A 34 -9.18 2.26 -2.01
N HIS A 35 -10.45 2.58 -2.30
CA HIS A 35 -11.38 1.64 -2.93
C HIS A 35 -10.93 1.22 -4.33
N GLU A 36 -10.42 2.14 -5.16
CA GLU A 36 -9.94 1.81 -6.49
C GLU A 36 -8.62 1.05 -6.43
N VAL A 37 -7.74 1.41 -5.50
CA VAL A 37 -6.47 0.71 -5.28
C VAL A 37 -6.70 -0.72 -4.77
N LEU A 38 -7.68 -0.94 -3.88
CA LEU A 38 -8.04 -2.26 -3.39
C LEU A 38 -8.52 -3.20 -4.51
N LYS A 39 -9.19 -2.69 -5.55
CA LYS A 39 -9.61 -3.50 -6.71
C LYS A 39 -8.44 -4.08 -7.51
N LEU A 40 -7.25 -3.47 -7.39
CA LEU A 40 -6.03 -3.94 -8.05
C LEU A 40 -5.37 -5.08 -7.28
N LEU A 41 -5.78 -5.31 -6.03
CA LEU A 41 -5.32 -6.44 -5.22
C LEU A 41 -6.22 -7.65 -5.49
N ARG A 42 -5.58 -8.80 -5.71
CA ARG A 42 -6.30 -10.09 -5.80
C ARG A 42 -7.00 -10.44 -4.50
N VAL A 43 -6.32 -10.20 -3.38
CA VAL A 43 -6.84 -10.40 -2.02
C VAL A 43 -6.92 -9.04 -1.32
N GLN A 44 -8.16 -8.62 -1.02
CA GLN A 44 -8.44 -7.36 -0.33
C GLN A 44 -8.36 -7.51 1.20
N ASP A 45 -8.71 -8.68 1.74
CA ASP A 45 -8.55 -8.96 3.17
C ASP A 45 -7.05 -9.12 3.52
N HIS A 46 -6.51 -8.12 4.19
CA HIS A 46 -5.09 -8.09 4.56
C HIS A 46 -4.73 -9.16 5.59
N ALA A 47 -5.64 -9.53 6.49
CA ALA A 47 -5.38 -10.59 7.47
C ALA A 47 -5.33 -11.96 6.79
N TYR A 48 -6.22 -12.20 5.83
CA TYR A 48 -6.17 -13.41 5.02
C TYR A 48 -4.89 -13.49 4.19
N ALA A 49 -4.51 -12.42 3.49
CA ALA A 49 -3.29 -12.36 2.68
C ALA A 49 -2.02 -12.61 3.52
N VAL A 50 -1.96 -12.07 4.74
CA VAL A 50 -0.88 -12.34 5.68
C VAL A 50 -0.78 -13.82 6.08
N ALA A 51 -1.92 -14.49 6.23
CA ALA A 51 -1.97 -15.92 6.53
C ALA A 51 -1.63 -16.81 5.30
N HIS A 52 -1.67 -16.25 4.08
CA HIS A 52 -1.45 -16.94 2.81
C HIS A 52 -0.44 -16.16 1.95
N PRO A 53 0.86 -16.14 2.33
CA PRO A 53 1.87 -15.30 1.67
C PRO A 53 2.05 -15.57 0.17
N GLU A 54 1.65 -16.75 -0.31
CA GLU A 54 1.65 -17.13 -1.73
C GLU A 54 0.73 -16.27 -2.61
N GLU A 55 -0.23 -15.57 -2.00
CA GLU A 55 -1.09 -14.60 -2.68
C GLU A 55 -0.33 -13.31 -3.02
N ASP A 56 0.73 -13.00 -2.26
CA ASP A 56 1.57 -11.81 -2.42
C ASP A 56 2.93 -12.15 -3.05
N GLU A 57 3.07 -13.25 -3.79
CA GLU A 57 4.30 -13.51 -4.56
C GLU A 57 4.63 -12.38 -5.54
N ALA A 58 5.92 -12.15 -5.76
CA ALA A 58 6.40 -11.13 -6.69
C ALA A 58 5.74 -11.25 -8.07
N GLY A 59 5.13 -10.16 -8.53
CA GLY A 59 4.40 -10.09 -9.80
C GLY A 59 2.91 -10.39 -9.70
N ARG A 60 2.42 -11.01 -8.61
CA ARG A 60 0.98 -11.22 -8.37
C ARG A 60 0.33 -10.02 -7.71
N THR A 61 0.91 -9.57 -6.61
CA THR A 61 0.44 -8.38 -5.90
C THR A 61 1.29 -7.18 -6.31
N PRO A 62 0.68 -6.10 -6.85
CA PRO A 62 1.41 -4.88 -7.15
C PRO A 62 1.91 -4.22 -5.86
N PRO A 63 3.24 -4.14 -5.64
CA PRO A 63 3.76 -3.58 -4.39
C PRO A 63 3.34 -2.13 -4.19
N HIS A 64 3.24 -1.36 -5.28
CA HIS A 64 2.90 0.06 -5.24
C HIS A 64 1.44 0.32 -4.83
N ALA A 65 0.54 -0.64 -5.07
CA ALA A 65 -0.83 -0.58 -4.55
C ALA A 65 -0.83 -0.75 -3.02
N LEU A 66 -0.03 -1.69 -2.50
CA LEU A 66 0.13 -1.84 -1.05
C LEU A 66 0.81 -0.63 -0.40
N GLU A 67 1.79 -0.03 -1.08
CA GLU A 67 2.43 1.22 -0.65
C GLU A 67 1.42 2.35 -0.53
N TRP A 68 0.56 2.53 -1.54
CA TRP A 68 -0.50 3.54 -1.49
C TRP A 68 -1.41 3.36 -0.26
N LEU A 69 -1.85 2.12 -0.01
CA LEU A 69 -2.69 1.81 1.14
C LEU A 69 -1.94 2.01 2.46
N LEU A 70 -0.62 1.82 2.49
CA LEU A 70 0.22 2.10 3.65
C LEU A 70 0.32 3.61 3.89
N ASP A 71 0.56 4.41 2.85
CA ASP A 71 0.63 5.87 2.94
C ASP A 71 -0.72 6.45 3.42
N SER A 72 -1.82 5.97 2.84
CA SER A 72 -3.19 6.28 3.27
C SER A 72 -3.40 5.92 4.74
N ALA A 73 -2.97 4.72 5.14
CA ALA A 73 -3.13 4.28 6.52
C ALA A 73 -2.32 5.13 7.51
N ALA A 74 -1.11 5.52 7.12
CA ALA A 74 -0.23 6.37 7.92
C ALA A 74 -0.79 7.80 8.07
N GLN A 75 -1.37 8.37 7.01
CA GLN A 75 -2.01 9.70 7.05
C GLN A 75 -3.21 9.75 7.99
N GLN A 76 -3.98 8.66 8.10
CA GLN A 76 -5.13 8.57 8.99
C GLN A 76 -4.77 8.33 10.46
N LEU A 77 -3.52 7.96 10.77
CA LEU A 77 -3.06 7.62 12.13
C LEU A 77 -3.36 8.71 13.20
N PRO A 78 -3.25 10.02 12.90
CA PRO A 78 -3.60 11.07 13.86
C PRO A 78 -5.11 11.24 14.11
N HIS A 79 -5.96 10.73 13.21
CA HIS A 79 -7.39 11.09 13.15
C HIS A 79 -8.34 9.92 13.51
N THR A 80 -7.84 8.68 13.57
CA THR A 80 -8.64 7.46 13.76
C THR A 80 -8.17 6.66 14.98
N ASN A 81 -8.90 5.60 15.36
CA ASN A 81 -8.47 4.65 16.40
C ASN A 81 -7.07 4.11 16.10
N LYS A 82 -6.11 4.54 16.91
CA LYS A 82 -4.68 4.24 16.75
C LYS A 82 -4.40 2.75 16.70
N ASP A 83 -5.07 1.93 17.49
CA ASP A 83 -4.79 0.49 17.55
C ASP A 83 -5.28 -0.23 16.28
N THR A 84 -6.45 0.14 15.78
CA THR A 84 -6.98 -0.41 14.52
C THR A 84 -6.08 -0.02 13.35
N GLN A 85 -5.63 1.23 13.34
CA GLN A 85 -4.80 1.73 12.25
C GLN A 85 -3.38 1.16 12.27
N ARG A 86 -2.76 1.06 13.45
CA ARG A 86 -1.48 0.38 13.62
C ARG A 86 -1.54 -1.08 13.16
N LYS A 87 -2.63 -1.78 13.49
CA LYS A 87 -2.84 -3.15 13.00
C LYS A 87 -2.94 -3.20 11.46
N LYS A 88 -3.66 -2.28 10.82
CA LYS A 88 -3.72 -2.17 9.36
C LYS A 88 -2.32 -1.94 8.76
N ILE A 89 -1.55 -1.02 9.33
CA ILE A 89 -0.16 -0.72 8.93
C ILE A 89 0.74 -1.97 9.03
N GLN A 90 0.67 -2.71 10.16
CA GLN A 90 1.44 -3.95 10.36
C GLN A 90 1.11 -5.00 9.29
N LEU A 91 -0.18 -5.21 9.00
CA LEU A 91 -0.60 -6.17 7.98
C LEU A 91 -0.07 -5.75 6.59
N LEU A 92 -0.20 -4.48 6.22
CA LEU A 92 0.29 -3.96 4.93
C LEU A 92 1.82 -4.09 4.80
N LEU A 93 2.57 -3.77 5.85
CA LEU A 93 4.03 -3.95 5.88
C LEU A 93 4.43 -5.41 5.71
N GLN A 94 3.73 -6.34 6.36
CA GLN A 94 4.00 -7.77 6.19
C GLN A 94 3.76 -8.22 4.74
N ARG A 95 2.65 -7.81 4.13
CA ARG A 95 2.36 -8.09 2.71
C ARG A 95 3.42 -7.50 1.78
N LEU A 96 3.87 -6.27 2.04
CA LEU A 96 4.93 -5.61 1.26
C LEU A 96 6.26 -6.37 1.28
N ARG A 97 6.62 -7.02 2.40
CA ARG A 97 7.83 -7.84 2.48
C ARG A 97 7.77 -9.10 1.61
N HIS A 98 6.57 -9.60 1.33
CA HIS A 98 6.35 -10.73 0.42
C HIS A 98 6.25 -10.27 -1.05
N ALA A 99 5.49 -9.21 -1.32
CA ALA A 99 5.31 -8.65 -2.65
C ALA A 99 6.59 -7.99 -3.21
N ASP A 100 7.43 -7.45 -2.33
CA ASP A 100 8.71 -6.84 -2.67
C ASP A 100 9.82 -7.23 -1.66
N PRO A 101 10.37 -8.44 -1.82
CA PRO A 101 11.42 -8.92 -0.93
C PRO A 101 12.74 -8.15 -1.09
N ALA A 102 12.97 -7.51 -2.25
CA ALA A 102 14.19 -6.73 -2.49
C ALA A 102 14.27 -5.51 -1.57
N ARG A 103 13.12 -4.92 -1.21
CA ARG A 103 13.01 -3.79 -0.28
C ARG A 103 12.70 -4.19 1.16
N ASN A 104 12.88 -5.46 1.57
CA ASN A 104 12.55 -5.90 2.94
C ASN A 104 13.19 -5.05 4.06
N LYS A 105 14.49 -4.71 3.93
CA LYS A 105 15.18 -3.83 4.90
C LYS A 105 14.57 -2.42 4.97
N TYR A 106 14.11 -1.90 3.83
CA TYR A 106 13.41 -0.63 3.78
C TYR A 106 12.07 -0.71 4.52
N TRP A 107 11.30 -1.78 4.33
CA TRP A 107 10.05 -2.00 5.06
C TRP A 107 10.25 -2.17 6.57
N SER A 108 11.35 -2.77 7.02
CA SER A 108 11.71 -2.80 8.45
C SER A 108 12.02 -1.40 8.99
N TYR A 109 12.73 -0.57 8.22
CA TYR A 109 12.98 0.82 8.61
C TYR A 109 11.68 1.64 8.69
N VAL A 110 10.78 1.50 7.70
CA VAL A 110 9.48 2.18 7.69
C VAL A 110 8.62 1.76 8.88
N GLU A 111 8.60 0.46 9.23
CA GLU A 111 7.89 -0.03 10.42
C GLU A 111 8.36 0.69 11.70
N GLN A 112 9.67 0.84 11.90
CA GLN A 112 10.25 1.54 13.05
C GLN A 112 9.91 3.03 13.12
N GLN A 113 9.61 3.66 11.99
CA GLN A 113 9.22 5.08 11.96
C GLN A 113 7.72 5.28 12.25
N LEU A 114 6.88 4.31 11.90
CA LEU A 114 5.42 4.43 12.00
C LEU A 114 4.84 3.86 13.30
N LEU A 115 5.50 2.88 13.93
CA LEU A 115 4.99 2.13 15.09
C LEU A 115 5.88 2.30 16.32
#